data_AF-A0A973PBN6-F1
#
_entry.id   AF-A0A973PBN6-F1
#
_cell.length_a   1.000
_cell.length_b   1.000
_cell.length_c   1.000
_cell.angle_alpha   90.00
_cell.angle_beta   90.00
_cell.angle_gamma   90.00
#
_symmetry.space_group_name_H-M   'P 1'
#
loop_
_entity.id
_entity.type
_entity.pdbx_description
1 polymer ?
#
loop_
_entity_poly.entity_id
_entity_poly.type
_entity_poly.pdbx_seq_one_letter_code
_entity_poly.pdbx_strand_id
1 'polypeptide(L)'
;MRVIAGRYQLLAPLGAGGAGTVWRARDEVLHREVAVKEVRLPQGDGRALAVIDTLREARAAAALNHPSIITVHDVIDEGGQPWIIMDLV
;
A
#
# COMPACT_ATOMS: atom_id res chain seq x y z
N MET A 1 17.61 -5.11 1.32
CA MET A 1 16.45 -4.80 0.45
C MET A 1 15.26 -5.57 0.99
N ARG A 2 14.13 -4.93 1.27
CA ARG A 2 12.92 -5.59 1.82
C ARG A 2 11.99 -5.97 0.67
N VAL A 3 11.45 -7.18 0.69
CA VAL A 3 10.47 -7.66 -0.29
C VAL A 3 9.16 -7.92 0.44
N ILE A 4 8.08 -7.31 -0.05
CA ILE A 4 6.73 -7.46 0.52
C ILE A 4 5.99 -8.54 -0.26
N ALA A 5 5.36 -9.47 0.47
CA ALA A 5 4.63 -10.62 -0.09
C ALA A 5 5.42 -11.44 -1.13
N GLY A 6 6.75 -11.46 -1.02
CA GLY A 6 7.61 -12.16 -1.98
C GLY A 6 7.52 -11.64 -3.43
N ARG A 7 6.97 -10.44 -3.66
CA ARG A 7 6.72 -9.89 -5.00
C ARG A 7 7.17 -8.44 -5.18
N TYR A 8 6.97 -7.60 -4.16
CA TYR A 8 7.20 -6.17 -4.29
C TYR A 8 8.49 -5.77 -3.57
N GLN A 9 9.55 -5.56 -4.34
CA GLN A 9 10.85 -5.16 -3.82
C GLN A 9 10.87 -3.66 -3.55
N LEU A 10 10.99 -3.24 -2.28
CA LEU A 10 11.08 -1.82 -1.93
C LEU A 10 12.43 -1.25 -2.38
N LEU A 11 12.38 -0.14 -3.12
CA LEU A 11 13.57 0.51 -3.70
C LEU A 11 13.95 1.78 -2.91
N ALA A 12 13.02 2.72 -2.76
CA ALA A 12 13.29 4.00 -2.08
C ALA A 12 12.00 4.60 -1.50
N PRO A 13 12.05 5.34 -0.38
CA PRO A 13 10.90 6.09 0.10
C PRO A 13 10.58 7.26 -0.86
N LEU A 14 9.28 7.47 -1.11
CA LEU A 14 8.75 8.61 -1.88
C LEU A 14 8.21 9.70 -0.97
N GLY A 15 7.71 9.33 0.21
CA GLY A 15 7.21 10.28 1.20
C GLY A 15 6.69 9.59 2.45
N ALA A 16 6.55 10.35 3.54
CA ALA A 16 5.99 9.87 4.79
C ALA A 16 5.04 10.91 5.38
N GLY A 17 3.95 10.45 5.98
CA GLY A 17 2.95 11.29 6.62
C GLY A 17 2.16 10.55 7.70
N GLY A 18 1.10 11.19 8.21
CA GLY A 18 0.27 10.63 9.28
C GLY A 18 -0.30 9.25 8.95
N ALA A 19 -0.71 9.04 7.71
CA ALA A 19 -1.31 7.79 7.25
C ALA A 19 -0.31 6.67 6.90
N GLY A 20 1.01 6.92 6.96
CA GLY A 20 2.03 5.93 6.60
C GLY A 20 3.18 6.45 5.75
N THR A 21 3.96 5.51 5.21
CA THR A 21 5.10 5.77 4.33
C THR A 21 4.80 5.21 2.95
N VAL A 22 5.06 5.97 1.90
CA VAL A 22 4.96 5.53 0.51
C VAL A 22 6.37 5.25 -0.01
N TRP A 23 6.52 4.12 -0.68
CA TRP A 23 7.76 3.62 -1.25
C TRP A 23 7.58 3.45 -2.75
N ARG A 24 8.63 3.77 -3.51
CA ARG A 24 8.82 3.22 -4.85
C ARG A 24 9.27 1.78 -4.69
N ALA A 25 8.61 0.87 -5.38
CA ALA A 25 8.94 -0.54 -5.38
C ALA A 25 8.95 -1.10 -6.80
N ARG A 26 9.61 -2.24 -6.99
CA ARG A 26 9.54 -3.04 -8.21
C ARG A 26 8.58 -4.21 -7.99
N ASP A 27 7.59 -4.34 -8.85
CA ASP A 27 6.83 -5.57 -8.99
C ASP A 27 7.70 -6.58 -9.77
N GLU A 28 8.21 -7.58 -9.09
CA GLU A 28 9.14 -8.55 -9.67
C GLU A 28 8.45 -9.49 -10.67
N VAL A 29 7.13 -9.66 -10.59
CA VAL A 29 6.34 -10.51 -11.49
C VAL A 29 5.98 -9.77 -12.77
N LEU A 30 5.50 -8.53 -12.66
CA LEU A 30 5.09 -7.72 -13.82
C LEU A 30 6.20 -6.84 -14.38
N HIS A 31 7.38 -6.83 -13.75
CA HIS A 31 8.56 -6.06 -14.15
C HIS A 31 8.30 -4.56 -14.36
N ARG A 32 7.46 -3.96 -13.50
CA ARG A 32 7.17 -2.52 -13.50
C ARG A 32 7.44 -1.89 -12.14
N GLU A 33 7.64 -0.58 -12.11
CA GLU A 33 7.67 0.16 -10.86
C GLU A 33 6.23 0.48 -10.39
N VAL A 34 6.03 0.45 -9.08
CA VAL A 34 4.75 0.75 -8.42
C VAL A 34 5.00 1.59 -7.17
N ALA A 35 3.98 2.31 -6.72
CA ALA A 35 3.97 2.91 -5.40
C ALA A 35 3.38 1.92 -4.38
N VAL A 36 4.02 1.83 -3.22
CA VAL A 36 3.65 0.90 -2.15
C VAL A 36 3.52 1.68 -0.85
N LYS A 37 2.31 1.75 -0.31
CA LYS A 37 2.04 2.45 0.96
C LYS A 37 2.04 1.48 2.13
N GLU A 38 3.01 1.63 3.02
CA GLU A 38 3.03 1.04 4.35
C GLU A 38 2.11 1.85 5.26
N VAL A 39 0.97 1.28 5.67
CA VAL A 39 -0.03 2.01 6.44
C VAL A 39 0.39 2.13 7.89
N ARG A 40 0.34 3.33 8.47
CA ARG A 40 0.63 3.47 9.90
C ARG A 40 -0.60 3.03 10.71
N LEU A 41 -0.47 1.94 11.46
CA LEU A 41 -1.51 1.49 12.38
C LEU A 41 -1.30 2.05 13.80
N PRO A 42 -2.38 2.40 14.52
CA PRO A 42 -2.29 2.73 15.94
C PRO A 42 -1.88 1.51 16.77
N GLN A 43 -1.31 1.78 17.94
CA GLN A 43 -0.98 0.74 18.93
C GLN A 43 -2.21 0.46 19.81
N GLY A 44 -2.34 -0.78 20.29
CA GLY A 44 -3.43 -1.21 21.18
C GLY A 44 -4.75 -1.48 20.47
N ASP A 45 -5.86 -1.30 21.21
CA ASP A 45 -7.20 -1.80 20.84
C ASP A 45 -7.75 -1.25 19.52
N GLY A 46 -7.28 -0.07 19.08
CA GLY A 46 -7.70 0.55 17.83
C GLY A 46 -7.11 -0.10 16.57
N ARG A 47 -6.14 -1.01 16.70
CA ARG A 47 -5.42 -1.59 15.55
C ARG A 47 -6.35 -2.35 14.60
N ALA A 48 -7.22 -3.20 15.14
CA ALA A 48 -8.10 -4.05 14.34
C ALA A 48 -9.10 -3.22 13.51
N LEU A 49 -9.68 -2.19 14.13
CA LEU A 49 -10.58 -1.26 13.44
C LEU A 49 -9.84 -0.48 12.34
N ALA A 50 -8.63 0.01 12.63
CA ALA A 50 -7.82 0.72 11.64
C ALA A 50 -7.47 -0.16 10.42
N VAL A 51 -7.21 -1.46 10.62
CA VAL A 51 -7.02 -2.41 9.52
C VAL A 51 -8.29 -2.52 8.68
N ILE A 52 -9.45 -2.70 9.31
CA ILE A 52 -10.75 -2.82 8.62
C ILE A 52 -11.05 -1.57 7.79
N ASP A 53 -10.86 -0.39 8.37
CA ASP A 53 -11.12 0.88 7.69
C ASP A 53 -10.16 1.09 6.52
N THR A 54 -8.88 0.79 6.70
CA THR A 54 -7.87 0.83 5.64
C THR A 54 -8.26 -0.07 4.46
N LEU A 55 -8.65 -1.31 4.73
CA LEU A 55 -9.07 -2.25 3.70
C LEU A 55 -10.34 -1.77 2.97
N ARG A 56 -11.28 -1.17 3.70
CA ARG A 56 -12.50 -0.60 3.12
C ARG A 56 -12.18 0.56 2.17
N GLU A 57 -11.35 1.50 2.61
CA GLU A 57 -10.93 2.65 1.79
C GLU A 57 -10.18 2.20 0.53
N ALA A 58 -9.24 1.26 0.68
CA ALA A 58 -8.49 0.74 -0.45
C ALA A 58 -9.39 0.05 -1.49
N ARG A 59 -10.40 -0.71 -1.05
CA ARG A 59 -11.41 -1.29 -1.95
C ARG A 59 -12.27 -0.24 -2.64
N ALA A 60 -12.66 0.80 -1.92
CA ALA A 60 -13.42 1.91 -2.50
C ALA A 60 -12.59 2.63 -3.58
N ALA A 61 -11.30 2.89 -3.31
CA ALA A 61 -10.39 3.48 -4.28
C ALA A 61 -10.17 2.58 -5.51
N ALA A 62 -10.00 1.26 -5.30
CA ALA A 62 -9.82 0.29 -6.39
C ALA A 62 -11.04 0.19 -7.33
N ALA A 63 -12.24 0.54 -6.84
CA ALA A 63 -13.46 0.54 -7.64
C ALA A 63 -13.60 1.77 -8.56
N LEU A 64 -12.76 2.79 -8.38
CA LEU A 64 -12.80 4.02 -9.15
C LEU A 64 -11.80 3.95 -10.31
N ASN A 65 -12.25 4.30 -11.51
CA ASN A 65 -11.38 4.45 -12.68
C ASN A 65 -11.56 5.85 -13.25
N HIS A 66 -10.67 6.77 -12.87
CA HIS A 66 -10.71 8.16 -13.29
C HIS A 66 -9.29 8.75 -13.34
N PRO A 67 -8.94 9.57 -14.34
CA PRO A 67 -7.57 10.10 -14.51
C PRO A 67 -7.01 10.90 -13.31
N SER A 68 -7.89 11.43 -12.46
CA SER A 68 -7.51 12.18 -11.24
C SER A 68 -7.47 11.33 -9.98
N ILE A 69 -7.62 10.01 -10.09
CA ILE A 69 -7.62 9.07 -8.97
C ILE A 69 -6.52 8.05 -9.22
N ILE A 70 -5.64 7.88 -8.24
CA ILE A 70 -4.59 6.87 -8.29
C ILE A 70 -5.23 5.48 -8.27
N THR A 71 -4.88 4.64 -9.25
CA THR A 71 -5.40 3.27 -9.32
C THR A 71 -4.75 2.41 -8.24
N VAL A 72 -5.58 1.74 -7.44
CA VAL A 72 -5.12 0.70 -6.51
C VAL A 72 -5.10 -0.64 -7.25
N HIS A 73 -3.96 -1.31 -7.25
CA HIS A 73 -3.79 -2.62 -7.89
C HIS A 73 -4.05 -3.78 -6.93
N ASP A 74 -3.67 -3.62 -5.67
CA ASP A 74 -3.62 -4.72 -4.71
C ASP A 74 -3.59 -4.20 -3.27
N VAL A 75 -4.00 -5.04 -2.33
CA VAL A 75 -3.86 -4.81 -0.89
C VAL A 75 -3.36 -6.07 -0.21
N ILE A 76 -2.21 -5.95 0.44
CA ILE A 76 -1.49 -7.07 1.03
C ILE A 76 -1.53 -6.94 2.55
N ASP A 77 -1.82 -8.03 3.24
CA ASP A 77 -1.53 -8.15 4.67
C ASP A 77 -0.19 -8.88 4.86
N GLU A 78 0.79 -8.19 5.44
CA GLU A 78 2.08 -8.78 5.82
C GLU A 78 2.21 -8.78 7.34
N GLY A 79 1.82 -9.89 7.98
CA GLY A 79 1.93 -10.03 9.44
C GLY A 79 1.01 -9.07 10.20
N GLY A 80 -0.21 -8.85 9.70
CA GLY A 80 -1.18 -7.92 10.28
C GLY A 80 -0.89 -6.45 9.98
N GLN A 81 0.02 -6.18 9.04
CA GLN A 81 0.36 -4.84 8.56
C GLN A 81 -0.15 -4.70 7.12
N PRO A 82 -1.16 -3.85 6.85
CA PRO A 82 -1.65 -3.64 5.49
C PRO A 82 -0.69 -2.79 4.68
N TRP A 83 -0.54 -3.18 3.42
CA TRP A 83 0.21 -2.50 2.36
C TRP A 83 -0.69 -2.30 1.15
N ILE A 84 -0.71 -1.08 0.62
CA ILE A 84 -1.53 -0.75 -0.56
C ILE A 84 -0.61 -0.56 -1.76
N ILE A 85 -0.85 -1.33 -2.82
CA ILE A 85 -0.10 -1.26 -4.08
C ILE A 85 -0.89 -0.40 -5.06
N MET A 86 -0.24 0.59 -5.65
CA MET A 86 -0.90 1.56 -6.51
C MET A 86 0.02 2.04 -7.65
N ASP A 87 -0.57 2.76 -8.61
CA ASP A 87 0.19 3.40 -9.68
C ASP A 87 1.32 4.28 -9.10
N LEU A 88 2.47 4.24 -9.77
CA LEU A 88 3.55 5.20 -9.54
C LEU A 88 3.35 6.38 -10.50
N VAL A 89 3.18 7.59 -9.94
CA VAL A 89 3.01 8.86 -10.69
C VAL A 89 4.28 9.70 -10.72
#